data_AF-A0A5N6TMG2-F1
#
_entry.id   AF-A0A5N6TMG2-F1
#
_cell.length_a   1.000
_cell.length_b   1.000
_cell.length_c   1.000
_cell.angle_alpha   90.00
_cell.angle_beta   90.00
_cell.angle_gamma   90.00
#
_symmetry.space_group_name_H-M   'P 1'
#
loop_
_entity.id
_entity.type
_entity.pdbx_description
1 polymer ?
#
loop_
_entity_poly.entity_id
_entity_poly.type
_entity_poly.pdbx_seq_one_letter_code
_entity_poly.pdbx_strand_id
1 'polypeptide(L)'
;MANAKMDSERRLCDDIILEITNYADPRTICRLAATCKQYGQLLHNTRRRLARKHALASIKVYEEARAAIKGSYFTQWAEVLPPEPLYDCITRGNIAGLEFLLEAGADPNSRSLKGHTMLYTAIGKSSPACARLLIKHGAEIWTDHWHRLCHVRSDSARTEFAMMIFGAGHMIPSVVDFKLLCHLVPAETVLQILRERGLEFFGREKNVLHTLSGSQTRGRESPLNDKPEILDLLLEKFPALLNDVSEWMMRTPLLHALCAGDFRYARILLKKGAVVGYADILNQTELWLAVSAGKQEIVRELLKRPLDKEYITLLPSYADISLVAYQQKLVIIEMLARDSRYQLDDYALSEILSLGKQVDFEDLNQEKSRAFSEY
;
A
#
# COMPACT_ATOMS: atom_id res chain seq x y z
N MET A 1 47.60 4.65 -51.51
CA MET A 1 46.65 5.79 -51.62
C MET A 1 45.50 5.58 -52.61
N ALA A 2 45.49 4.53 -53.44
CA ALA A 2 44.39 4.28 -54.39
C ALA A 2 43.13 3.62 -53.79
N ASN A 3 43.25 2.81 -52.72
CA ASN A 3 42.09 2.10 -52.13
C ASN A 3 41.17 2.98 -51.26
N ALA A 4 41.65 4.10 -50.73
CA ALA A 4 40.81 5.00 -49.91
C ALA A 4 39.89 5.91 -50.73
N LYS A 5 40.19 6.11 -52.03
CA LYS A 5 39.37 6.90 -52.96
C LYS A 5 38.22 6.09 -53.59
N MET A 6 38.37 4.77 -53.71
CA MET A 6 37.32 3.89 -54.25
C MET A 6 36.14 3.70 -53.28
N ASP A 7 36.38 3.77 -51.97
CA ASP A 7 35.33 3.65 -50.94
C ASP A 7 34.51 4.93 -50.73
N SER A 8 34.97 6.08 -51.22
CA SER A 8 34.20 7.33 -51.23
C SER A 8 33.24 7.44 -52.42
N GLU A 9 33.48 6.72 -53.51
CA GLU A 9 32.70 6.82 -54.76
C GLU A 9 31.50 5.87 -54.80
N ARG A 10 31.43 4.88 -53.90
CA ARG A 10 30.29 3.95 -53.76
C ARG A 10 29.34 4.30 -52.62
N ARG A 11 29.41 5.52 -52.10
CA ARG A 11 28.50 5.99 -51.04
C ARG A 11 27.37 6.77 -51.69
N LEU A 12 26.14 6.37 -51.38
CA LEU A 12 24.96 7.19 -51.70
C LEU A 12 25.16 8.56 -51.05
N CYS A 13 24.93 9.62 -51.82
CA CYS A 13 25.04 10.99 -51.32
C CYS A 13 24.04 11.20 -50.16
N ASP A 14 24.45 11.94 -49.14
CA ASP A 14 23.63 12.25 -47.97
C ASP A 14 22.25 12.84 -48.36
N ASP A 15 22.21 13.64 -49.44
CA ASP A 15 20.97 14.22 -49.99
C ASP A 15 20.01 13.16 -50.53
N ILE A 16 20.52 12.13 -51.21
CA ILE A 16 19.72 11.04 -51.75
C ILE A 16 19.13 10.22 -50.60
N ILE A 17 19.92 10.03 -49.55
CA ILE A 17 19.48 9.30 -48.35
C ILE A 17 18.37 10.08 -47.64
N LEU A 18 18.52 11.40 -47.48
CA LEU A 18 17.48 12.25 -46.93
C LEU A 18 16.21 12.25 -47.79
N GLU A 19 16.34 12.21 -49.12
CA GLU A 19 15.18 12.16 -50.01
C GLU A 19 14.46 10.80 -49.95
N ILE A 20 15.20 9.69 -49.86
CA ILE A 20 14.63 8.36 -49.60
C ILE A 20 13.81 8.37 -48.30
N THR A 21 14.24 9.13 -47.29
CA THR A 21 13.50 9.23 -46.02
C THR A 21 12.18 9.98 -46.11
N ASN A 22 11.91 10.73 -47.18
CA ASN A 22 10.61 11.36 -47.40
C ASN A 22 9.55 10.35 -47.89
N TYR A 23 9.97 9.21 -48.46
CA TYR A 23 9.10 8.21 -49.08
C TYR A 23 9.12 6.84 -48.39
N ALA A 24 10.13 6.56 -47.57
CA ALA A 24 10.24 5.31 -46.83
C ALA A 24 9.38 5.31 -45.56
N ASP A 25 8.89 4.14 -45.15
CA ASP A 25 8.17 4.01 -43.88
C ASP A 25 9.13 4.21 -42.68
N PRO A 26 8.61 4.64 -41.52
CA PRO A 26 9.44 4.93 -40.35
C PRO A 26 10.31 3.75 -39.90
N ARG A 27 9.88 2.49 -40.12
CA ARG A 27 10.69 1.32 -39.73
C ARG A 27 11.90 1.16 -40.65
N THR A 28 11.71 1.36 -41.95
CA THR A 28 12.78 1.28 -42.96
C THR A 28 13.84 2.35 -42.76
N ILE A 29 13.43 3.59 -42.49
CA ILE A 29 14.34 4.72 -42.21
C ILE A 29 15.23 4.44 -41.00
N CYS A 30 14.68 3.71 -40.04
CA CYS A 30 15.36 3.46 -38.79
C CYS A 30 16.28 2.25 -38.83
N ARG A 31 15.91 1.22 -39.61
CA ARG A 31 16.85 0.17 -40.00
C ARG A 31 18.03 0.76 -40.77
N LEU A 32 17.77 1.69 -41.69
CA LEU A 32 18.80 2.39 -42.45
C LEU A 32 19.75 3.16 -41.51
N ALA A 33 19.20 3.91 -40.56
CA ALA A 33 19.99 4.63 -39.56
C ALA A 33 20.81 3.71 -38.63
N ALA A 34 20.37 2.48 -38.40
CA ALA A 34 21.07 1.50 -37.57
C ALA A 34 22.20 0.77 -38.31
N THR A 35 22.27 0.86 -39.64
CA THR A 35 23.30 0.16 -40.43
C THR A 35 24.71 0.72 -40.20
N CYS A 36 24.86 2.03 -39.98
CA CYS A 36 26.15 2.65 -39.71
C CYS A 36 26.04 3.95 -38.91
N LYS A 37 27.12 4.30 -38.19
CA LYS A 37 27.19 5.50 -37.32
C LYS A 37 26.94 6.81 -38.07
N GLN A 38 27.41 6.91 -39.32
CA GLN A 38 27.22 8.08 -40.17
C GLN A 38 25.74 8.31 -40.50
N TYR A 39 25.01 7.26 -40.92
CA TYR A 39 23.57 7.36 -41.17
C TYR A 39 22.77 7.56 -39.89
N GLY A 40 23.23 7.00 -38.76
CA GLY A 40 22.68 7.30 -37.45
C GLY A 40 22.72 8.81 -37.13
N GLN A 41 23.83 9.48 -37.45
CA GLN A 41 23.99 10.93 -37.26
C GLN A 41 23.18 11.74 -38.27
N LEU A 42 23.27 11.39 -39.56
CA LEU A 42 22.56 12.08 -40.65
C LEU A 42 21.05 12.03 -40.47
N LEU A 43 20.52 10.84 -40.14
CA LEU A 43 19.08 10.61 -40.01
C LEU A 43 18.55 10.93 -38.61
N HIS A 44 19.37 11.42 -37.68
CA HIS A 44 18.95 11.72 -36.31
C HIS A 44 17.75 12.67 -36.28
N ASN A 45 17.82 13.78 -37.02
CA ASN A 45 16.74 14.78 -37.06
C ASN A 45 15.51 14.26 -37.80
N THR A 46 15.69 13.48 -38.86
CA THR A 46 14.59 12.85 -39.61
C THR A 46 13.87 11.81 -38.77
N ARG A 47 14.61 10.96 -38.05
CA ARG A 47 14.11 10.01 -37.06
C ARG A 47 13.32 10.74 -35.97
N ARG A 48 13.83 11.87 -35.48
CA ARG A 48 13.14 12.71 -34.48
C ARG A 48 11.84 13.32 -34.99
N ARG A 49 11.83 13.81 -36.22
CA ARG A 49 10.63 14.33 -36.89
C ARG A 49 9.58 13.24 -37.11
N LEU A 50 10.01 12.06 -37.56
CA LEU A 50 9.13 10.92 -37.82
C LEU A 50 8.61 10.27 -36.54
N ALA A 51 9.45 10.15 -35.51
CA ALA A 51 9.00 9.74 -34.18
C ALA A 51 7.97 10.71 -33.64
N ARG A 52 8.15 12.03 -33.77
CA ARG A 52 7.08 12.99 -33.39
C ARG A 52 5.80 12.85 -34.21
N LYS A 53 5.89 12.45 -35.48
CA LYS A 53 4.74 12.26 -36.38
C LYS A 53 3.99 10.94 -36.13
N HIS A 54 4.70 9.90 -35.71
CA HIS A 54 4.18 8.53 -35.61
C HIS A 54 4.13 7.98 -34.19
N ALA A 55 4.91 8.49 -33.23
CA ALA A 55 4.98 8.01 -31.86
C ALA A 55 3.94 8.66 -30.93
N LEU A 56 2.73 8.91 -31.46
CA LEU A 56 1.52 9.50 -30.85
C LEU A 56 1.24 10.94 -31.34
N ALA A 57 -0.02 11.22 -31.66
CA ALA A 57 -0.52 12.52 -32.08
C ALA A 57 -0.44 13.56 -30.93
N SER A 58 -0.49 14.86 -31.25
CA SER A 58 -0.48 15.90 -30.21
C SER A 58 -1.60 15.71 -29.19
N ILE A 59 -1.40 16.18 -27.94
CA ILE A 59 -2.40 16.15 -26.85
C ILE A 59 -3.79 16.59 -27.33
N LYS A 60 -3.84 17.61 -28.19
CA LYS A 60 -5.07 18.16 -28.78
C LYS A 60 -5.85 17.14 -29.63
N VAL A 61 -5.15 16.36 -30.47
CA VAL A 61 -5.77 15.31 -31.31
C VAL A 61 -6.34 14.18 -30.44
N TYR A 62 -5.69 13.89 -29.31
CA TYR A 62 -6.20 12.93 -28.32
C TYR A 62 -7.43 13.45 -27.57
N GLU A 63 -7.45 14.72 -27.20
CA GLU A 63 -8.60 15.35 -26.55
C GLU A 63 -9.82 15.38 -27.48
N GLU A 64 -9.63 15.70 -28.76
CA GLU A 64 -10.66 15.67 -29.80
C GLU A 64 -11.20 14.24 -30.02
N ALA A 65 -10.32 13.24 -30.16
CA ALA A 65 -10.72 11.84 -30.30
C ALA A 65 -11.46 11.30 -29.05
N ARG A 66 -11.02 11.70 -27.85
CA ARG A 66 -11.65 11.31 -26.57
C ARG A 66 -13.02 11.95 -26.39
N ALA A 67 -13.21 13.19 -26.83
CA ALA A 67 -14.51 13.86 -26.83
C ALA A 67 -15.51 13.16 -27.74
N ALA A 68 -15.06 12.69 -28.91
CA ALA A 68 -15.90 11.95 -29.86
C ALA A 68 -16.40 10.59 -29.30
N ILE A 69 -15.60 9.93 -28.45
CA ILE A 69 -15.93 8.61 -27.85
C ILE A 69 -16.98 8.71 -26.73
N LYS A 70 -17.13 9.86 -26.05
CA LYS A 70 -18.09 10.01 -24.94
C LYS A 70 -19.57 9.97 -25.36
N GLY A 71 -19.87 10.02 -26.66
CA GLY A 71 -21.23 10.25 -27.17
C GLY A 71 -21.95 9.07 -27.84
N SER A 72 -21.35 7.93 -28.12
CA SER A 72 -22.02 6.88 -28.92
C SER A 72 -21.48 5.46 -28.72
N TYR A 73 -22.36 4.48 -28.94
CA TYR A 73 -22.15 3.05 -28.80
C TYR A 73 -20.92 2.55 -29.59
N PHE A 74 -20.11 1.75 -28.89
CA PHE A 74 -18.71 1.41 -29.18
C PHE A 74 -18.45 0.50 -30.40
N THR A 75 -19.39 0.32 -31.33
CA THR A 75 -19.34 -0.81 -32.29
C THR A 75 -18.97 -0.46 -33.73
N GLN A 76 -18.88 0.81 -34.13
CA GLN A 76 -18.62 1.15 -35.54
C GLN A 76 -17.25 1.78 -35.85
N TRP A 77 -16.39 2.10 -34.87
CA TRP A 77 -15.21 2.97 -35.10
C TRP A 77 -13.83 2.31 -34.95
N ALA A 78 -13.73 0.99 -35.09
CA ALA A 78 -12.44 0.30 -35.04
C ALA A 78 -11.47 0.75 -36.15
N GLU A 79 -11.97 1.28 -37.27
CA GLU A 79 -11.15 1.75 -38.41
C GLU A 79 -10.67 3.22 -38.28
N VAL A 80 -11.11 3.98 -37.28
CA VAL A 80 -10.87 5.44 -37.19
C VAL A 80 -9.92 5.82 -36.04
N LEU A 81 -9.48 4.86 -35.22
CA LEU A 81 -8.60 5.16 -34.09
C LEU A 81 -7.16 5.42 -34.57
N PRO A 82 -6.51 6.49 -34.09
CA PRO A 82 -5.12 6.77 -34.46
C PRO A 82 -4.22 5.64 -33.96
N PRO A 83 -3.22 5.20 -34.76
CA PRO A 83 -2.32 4.14 -34.35
C PRO A 83 -1.51 4.58 -33.12
N GLU A 84 -1.39 3.68 -32.13
CA GLU A 84 -0.66 3.94 -30.88
C GLU A 84 0.63 3.08 -30.82
N PRO A 85 1.65 3.31 -31.66
CA PRO A 85 2.78 2.37 -31.79
C PRO A 85 3.61 2.23 -30.52
N LEU A 86 3.72 3.28 -29.70
CA LEU A 86 4.42 3.23 -28.41
C LEU A 86 3.65 2.35 -27.41
N TYR A 87 2.32 2.52 -27.35
CA TYR A 87 1.42 1.67 -26.56
C TYR A 87 1.44 0.22 -27.05
N ASP A 88 1.41 -0.02 -28.36
CA ASP A 88 1.50 -1.34 -28.97
C ASP A 88 2.80 -2.06 -28.59
N CYS A 89 3.94 -1.34 -28.56
CA CYS A 89 5.20 -1.92 -28.12
C CYS A 89 5.13 -2.38 -26.67
N ILE A 90 4.53 -1.59 -25.78
CA ILE A 90 4.37 -1.94 -24.36
C ILE A 90 3.41 -3.11 -24.19
N THR A 91 2.26 -3.10 -24.87
CA THR A 91 1.24 -4.14 -24.72
C THR A 91 1.67 -5.49 -25.28
N ARG A 92 2.53 -5.50 -26.30
CA ARG A 92 3.12 -6.71 -26.89
C ARG A 92 4.45 -7.11 -26.25
N GLY A 93 4.96 -6.33 -25.29
CA GLY A 93 6.27 -6.58 -24.67
C GLY A 93 7.45 -6.44 -25.63
N ASN A 94 7.30 -5.67 -26.72
CA ASN A 94 8.35 -5.43 -27.70
C ASN A 94 9.34 -4.37 -27.17
N ILE A 95 10.30 -4.81 -26.36
CA ILE A 95 11.32 -3.98 -25.73
C ILE A 95 12.18 -3.26 -26.79
N ALA A 96 12.63 -3.98 -27.82
CA ALA A 96 13.47 -3.41 -28.88
C ALA A 96 12.73 -2.32 -29.68
N GLY A 97 11.44 -2.53 -29.98
CA GLY A 97 10.62 -1.53 -30.63
C GLY A 97 10.35 -0.31 -29.74
N LEU A 98 10.17 -0.53 -28.43
CA LEU A 98 10.00 0.54 -27.46
C LEU A 98 11.26 1.41 -27.33
N GLU A 99 12.42 0.79 -27.10
CA GLU A 99 13.70 1.48 -27.01
C GLU A 99 13.99 2.29 -28.28
N PHE A 100 13.78 1.66 -29.43
CA PHE A 100 13.96 2.31 -30.72
C PHE A 100 13.07 3.57 -30.89
N LEU A 101 11.80 3.52 -30.49
CA LEU A 101 10.89 4.67 -30.55
C LEU A 101 11.30 5.79 -29.57
N LEU A 102 11.73 5.42 -28.35
CA LEU A 102 12.19 6.37 -27.34
C LEU A 102 13.51 7.06 -27.75
N GLU A 103 14.46 6.31 -28.30
CA GLU A 103 15.69 6.86 -28.89
C GLU A 103 15.42 7.77 -30.08
N ALA A 104 14.39 7.45 -30.86
CA ALA A 104 13.95 8.32 -31.93
C ALA A 104 13.26 9.59 -31.40
N GLY A 105 13.07 9.78 -30.09
CA GLY A 105 12.53 11.00 -29.49
C GLY A 105 11.02 10.99 -29.32
N ALA A 106 10.41 9.80 -29.25
CA ALA A 106 9.05 9.65 -28.73
C ALA A 106 8.98 10.15 -27.28
N ASP A 107 7.90 10.84 -26.92
CA ASP A 107 7.71 11.33 -25.56
C ASP A 107 7.31 10.16 -24.63
N PRO A 108 8.12 9.81 -23.62
CA PRO A 108 7.80 8.74 -22.67
C PRO A 108 6.59 9.04 -21.78
N ASN A 109 6.18 10.30 -21.66
CA ASN A 109 5.02 10.75 -20.86
C ASN A 109 3.71 10.78 -21.64
N SER A 110 3.75 10.35 -22.90
CA SER A 110 2.56 10.28 -23.73
C SER A 110 1.46 9.40 -23.12
N ARG A 111 0.22 9.70 -23.46
CA ARG A 111 -0.97 9.00 -22.97
C ARG A 111 -1.63 8.22 -24.10
N SER A 112 -2.14 7.04 -23.76
CA SER A 112 -3.00 6.24 -24.62
C SER A 112 -4.38 6.89 -24.80
N LEU A 113 -5.18 6.39 -25.74
CA LEU A 113 -6.57 6.78 -25.98
C LEU A 113 -7.47 6.67 -24.74
N LYS A 114 -7.12 5.80 -23.79
CA LYS A 114 -7.80 5.66 -22.49
C LYS A 114 -7.39 6.72 -21.48
N GLY A 115 -6.44 7.60 -21.82
CA GLY A 115 -5.82 8.56 -20.92
C GLY A 115 -4.78 7.95 -19.99
N HIS A 116 -4.40 6.68 -20.15
CA HIS A 116 -3.34 6.06 -19.36
C HIS A 116 -1.98 6.37 -19.94
N THR A 117 -1.03 6.65 -19.08
CA THR A 117 0.33 6.98 -19.49
C THR A 117 1.11 5.72 -19.83
N MET A 118 2.22 5.87 -20.56
CA MET A 118 2.99 4.70 -20.98
C MET A 118 3.52 3.90 -19.78
N LEU A 119 3.99 4.58 -18.72
CA LEU A 119 4.43 3.93 -17.49
C LEU A 119 3.28 3.21 -16.77
N TYR A 120 2.11 3.83 -16.67
CA TYR A 120 0.89 3.17 -16.13
C TYR A 120 0.57 1.87 -16.88
N THR A 121 0.68 1.92 -18.22
CA THR A 121 0.41 0.76 -19.08
C THR A 121 1.46 -0.33 -18.88
N ALA A 122 2.75 0.03 -18.76
CA ALA A 122 3.83 -0.92 -18.52
C ALA A 122 3.67 -1.67 -17.19
N ILE A 123 3.29 -0.95 -16.12
CA ILE A 123 2.96 -1.56 -14.82
C ILE A 123 1.77 -2.50 -14.98
N GLY A 124 0.69 -2.04 -15.62
CA GLY A 124 -0.50 -2.86 -15.84
C GLY A 124 -0.27 -4.12 -16.69
N LYS A 125 0.77 -4.13 -17.53
CA LYS A 125 1.21 -5.29 -18.31
C LYS A 125 2.24 -6.16 -17.59
N SER A 126 2.59 -5.85 -16.35
CA SER A 126 3.58 -6.57 -15.57
C SER A 126 4.93 -6.69 -16.28
N SER A 127 5.36 -5.63 -17.00
CA SER A 127 6.64 -5.59 -17.71
C SER A 127 7.61 -4.57 -17.10
N PRO A 128 8.44 -4.98 -16.12
CA PRO A 128 9.46 -4.12 -15.54
C PRO A 128 10.47 -3.60 -16.56
N ALA A 129 10.81 -4.41 -17.57
CA ALA A 129 11.74 -4.01 -18.63
C ALA A 129 11.24 -2.80 -19.42
N CYS A 130 9.95 -2.78 -19.79
CA CYS A 130 9.35 -1.62 -20.45
C CYS A 130 9.35 -0.38 -19.54
N ALA A 131 9.06 -0.55 -18.25
CA ALA A 131 9.10 0.57 -17.30
C ALA A 131 10.50 1.14 -17.09
N ARG A 132 11.54 0.28 -16.99
CA ARG A 132 12.93 0.74 -16.88
C ARG A 132 13.34 1.60 -18.07
N LEU A 133 12.98 1.19 -19.29
CA LEU A 133 13.24 1.99 -20.48
C LEU A 133 12.51 3.33 -20.45
N LEU A 134 11.23 3.33 -20.10
CA LEU A 134 10.45 4.56 -19.99
C LEU A 134 11.06 5.53 -18.97
N ILE A 135 11.39 5.05 -17.76
CA ILE A 135 12.01 5.85 -16.70
C ILE A 135 13.39 6.37 -17.15
N LYS A 136 14.22 5.52 -17.77
CA LYS A 136 15.54 5.90 -18.31
C LYS A 136 15.44 7.05 -19.32
N HIS A 137 14.36 7.12 -20.09
CA HIS A 137 14.12 8.18 -21.07
C HIS A 137 13.36 9.40 -20.51
N GLY A 138 13.09 9.44 -19.20
CA GLY A 138 12.47 10.60 -18.54
C GLY A 138 10.96 10.49 -18.31
N ALA A 139 10.41 9.26 -18.24
CA ALA A 139 9.03 9.09 -17.80
C ALA A 139 8.85 9.60 -16.36
N GLU A 140 7.87 10.49 -16.19
CA GLU A 140 7.41 10.97 -14.90
C GLU A 140 6.70 9.82 -14.16
N ILE A 141 6.93 9.76 -12.85
CA ILE A 141 6.24 8.83 -11.95
C ILE A 141 5.19 9.62 -11.20
N TRP A 142 3.93 9.41 -11.56
CA TRP A 142 2.78 10.02 -10.92
C TRP A 142 2.22 9.13 -9.81
N THR A 143 1.49 9.76 -8.90
CA THR A 143 0.87 9.08 -7.75
C THR A 143 -0.19 8.06 -8.17
N ASP A 144 -0.80 8.18 -9.35
CA ASP A 144 -1.79 7.22 -9.85
C ASP A 144 -1.16 5.91 -10.40
N HIS A 145 0.14 5.92 -10.75
CA HIS A 145 0.86 4.73 -11.20
C HIS A 145 0.92 3.63 -10.15
N TRP A 146 1.13 4.04 -8.90
CA TRP A 146 1.36 3.14 -7.78
C TRP A 146 0.16 2.20 -7.56
N HIS A 147 -1.07 2.72 -7.67
CA HIS A 147 -2.30 1.93 -7.52
C HIS A 147 -2.38 0.77 -8.51
N ARG A 148 -1.71 0.88 -9.68
CA ARG A 148 -1.69 -0.17 -10.70
C ARG A 148 -0.93 -1.42 -10.25
N LEU A 149 -0.07 -1.33 -9.23
CA LEU A 149 0.65 -2.47 -8.67
C LEU A 149 -0.28 -3.60 -8.21
N CYS A 150 -1.52 -3.29 -7.80
CA CYS A 150 -2.48 -4.32 -7.39
C CYS A 150 -2.91 -5.28 -8.50
N HIS A 151 -2.71 -4.89 -9.77
CA HIS A 151 -3.02 -5.72 -10.94
C HIS A 151 -1.82 -6.49 -11.48
N VAL A 152 -0.64 -6.30 -10.89
CA VAL A 152 0.58 -7.02 -11.28
C VAL A 152 0.52 -8.41 -10.65
N ARG A 153 0.61 -9.45 -11.49
CA ARG A 153 0.47 -10.84 -11.06
C ARG A 153 1.72 -11.41 -10.39
N SER A 154 2.90 -10.95 -10.81
CA SER A 154 4.18 -11.46 -10.33
C SER A 154 4.68 -10.65 -9.14
N ASP A 155 5.06 -11.33 -8.07
CA ASP A 155 5.63 -10.72 -6.86
C ASP A 155 6.99 -10.08 -7.13
N SER A 156 7.80 -10.72 -7.97
CA SER A 156 9.08 -10.15 -8.42
C SER A 156 8.86 -8.89 -9.26
N ALA A 157 7.83 -8.85 -10.11
CA ALA A 157 7.50 -7.62 -10.83
C ALA A 157 6.98 -6.53 -9.90
N ARG A 158 6.12 -6.87 -8.91
CA ARG A 158 5.59 -5.92 -7.92
C ARG A 158 6.71 -5.28 -7.09
N THR A 159 7.65 -6.09 -6.60
CA THR A 159 8.83 -5.62 -5.87
C THR A 159 9.68 -4.70 -6.74
N GLU A 160 9.96 -5.10 -7.98
CA GLU A 160 10.77 -4.29 -8.88
C GLU A 160 10.12 -2.94 -9.19
N PHE A 161 8.82 -2.92 -9.49
CA PHE A 161 8.11 -1.65 -9.72
C PHE A 161 8.03 -0.80 -8.46
N ALA A 162 7.80 -1.41 -7.28
CA ALA A 162 7.80 -0.67 -6.02
C ALA A 162 9.15 0.00 -5.77
N MET A 163 10.26 -0.71 -6.02
CA MET A 163 11.60 -0.16 -5.94
C MET A 163 11.87 0.90 -7.03
N MET A 164 11.34 0.76 -8.25
CA MET A 164 11.47 1.83 -9.25
C MET A 164 10.71 3.10 -8.86
N ILE A 165 9.48 2.97 -8.37
CA ILE A 165 8.62 4.10 -8.01
C ILE A 165 9.16 4.78 -6.74
N PHE A 166 9.28 4.00 -5.67
CA PHE A 166 9.67 4.47 -4.35
C PHE A 166 11.17 4.45 -4.10
N GLY A 167 12.00 3.98 -5.04
CA GLY A 167 13.45 4.15 -5.02
C GLY A 167 13.93 5.36 -5.83
N ALA A 168 13.14 5.89 -6.78
CA ALA A 168 13.58 6.98 -7.68
C ALA A 168 13.42 8.43 -7.18
N GLY A 169 12.83 8.67 -6.02
CA GLY A 169 12.71 10.00 -5.40
C GLY A 169 11.34 10.25 -4.78
N HIS A 170 10.34 9.47 -5.22
CA HIS A 170 8.94 9.67 -4.87
C HIS A 170 8.66 9.19 -3.44
N MET A 171 7.98 10.06 -2.68
CA MET A 171 7.47 9.76 -1.34
C MET A 171 6.19 8.92 -1.46
N ILE A 172 5.91 8.09 -0.45
CA ILE A 172 4.60 7.44 -0.33
C ILE A 172 3.55 8.55 -0.09
N PRO A 173 2.46 8.63 -0.87
CA PRO A 173 1.58 9.80 -0.83
C PRO A 173 0.76 9.92 0.46
N SER A 174 0.39 8.78 1.07
CA SER A 174 -0.44 8.74 2.27
C SER A 174 -0.21 7.47 3.09
N VAL A 175 -0.68 7.43 4.34
CA VAL A 175 -0.67 6.21 5.17
C VAL A 175 -1.55 5.11 4.56
N VAL A 176 -2.63 5.48 3.86
CA VAL A 176 -3.49 4.53 3.13
C VAL A 176 -2.71 3.88 1.98
N ASP A 177 -1.91 4.66 1.26
CA ASP A 177 -1.05 4.13 0.21
C ASP A 177 0.03 3.22 0.78
N PHE A 178 0.63 3.63 1.91
CA PHE A 178 1.57 2.78 2.63
C PHE A 178 0.93 1.44 3.06
N LYS A 179 -0.30 1.46 3.57
CA LYS A 179 -1.04 0.23 3.91
C LYS A 179 -1.16 -0.70 2.71
N LEU A 180 -1.57 -0.18 1.55
CA LEU A 180 -1.68 -0.98 0.35
C LEU A 180 -0.29 -1.47 -0.14
N LEU A 181 0.78 -0.69 0.04
CA LEU A 181 2.15 -1.12 -0.29
C LEU A 181 2.54 -2.34 0.55
N CYS A 182 2.27 -2.28 1.85
CA CYS A 182 2.47 -3.39 2.77
C CYS A 182 1.67 -4.64 2.38
N HIS A 183 0.49 -4.51 1.76
CA HIS A 183 -0.24 -5.68 1.24
C HIS A 183 0.31 -6.23 -0.07
N LEU A 184 0.86 -5.37 -0.93
CA LEU A 184 1.25 -5.75 -2.28
C LEU A 184 2.67 -6.26 -2.40
N VAL A 185 3.55 -5.90 -1.48
CA VAL A 185 5.00 -6.10 -1.61
C VAL A 185 5.55 -6.80 -0.36
N PRO A 186 6.46 -7.79 -0.48
CA PRO A 186 7.14 -8.45 0.64
C PRO A 186 7.70 -7.48 1.69
N ALA A 187 7.77 -7.95 2.95
CA ALA A 187 8.24 -7.15 4.08
C ALA A 187 9.63 -6.56 3.85
N GLU A 188 10.58 -7.35 3.33
CA GLU A 188 11.96 -6.89 3.10
C GLU A 188 12.02 -5.68 2.17
N THR A 189 11.25 -5.67 1.09
CA THR A 189 11.22 -4.55 0.16
C THR A 189 10.60 -3.32 0.79
N VAL A 190 9.54 -3.48 1.60
CA VAL A 190 8.95 -2.36 2.33
C VAL A 190 9.95 -1.79 3.32
N LEU A 191 10.64 -2.64 4.10
CA LEU A 191 11.67 -2.22 5.03
C LEU A 191 12.82 -1.52 4.32
N GLN A 192 13.23 -2.00 3.14
CA GLN A 192 14.24 -1.34 2.32
C GLN A 192 13.79 0.06 1.89
N ILE A 193 12.57 0.21 1.36
CA ILE A 193 12.00 1.51 0.98
C ILE A 193 11.99 2.47 2.19
N LEU A 194 11.58 1.99 3.37
CA LEU A 194 11.54 2.78 4.60
C LEU A 194 12.92 3.15 5.16
N ARG A 195 13.94 2.29 4.97
CA ARG A 195 15.32 2.56 5.38
C ARG A 195 15.99 3.59 4.45
N GLU A 196 15.74 3.49 3.15
CA GLU A 196 16.32 4.38 2.12
C GLU A 196 15.66 5.76 2.10
N ARG A 197 14.35 5.83 2.38
CA ARG A 197 13.62 7.09 2.50
C ARG A 197 13.09 7.23 3.92
N GLY A 198 13.82 8.07 4.66
CA GLY A 198 13.52 8.41 6.04
C GLY A 198 12.03 8.54 6.28
N LEU A 199 11.58 7.88 7.32
CA LEU A 199 10.20 7.78 7.78
C LEU A 199 9.56 9.12 8.18
N GLU A 200 10.13 10.26 7.76
CA GLU A 200 9.72 11.63 8.06
C GLU A 200 8.25 11.89 7.76
N PHE A 201 7.71 11.22 6.74
CA PHE A 201 6.28 11.25 6.45
C PHE A 201 5.43 10.79 7.65
N PHE A 202 5.82 9.71 8.33
CA PHE A 202 5.07 9.18 9.48
C PHE A 202 5.13 10.06 10.71
N GLY A 203 6.18 10.87 10.88
CA GLY A 203 6.30 11.81 11.99
C GLY A 203 5.34 13.01 11.91
N ARG A 204 4.76 13.26 10.72
CA ARG A 204 3.79 14.36 10.49
C ARG A 204 2.35 13.87 10.48
N GLU A 205 2.15 12.61 10.12
CA GLU A 205 0.85 11.98 10.02
C GLU A 205 0.36 11.56 11.41
N LYS A 206 -0.89 11.89 11.72
CA LYS A 206 -1.55 11.41 12.93
C LYS A 206 -2.22 10.07 12.66
N ASN A 207 -2.38 9.26 13.70
CA ASN A 207 -3.17 8.03 13.65
C ASN A 207 -2.63 6.97 12.68
N VAL A 208 -1.31 6.97 12.44
CA VAL A 208 -0.64 6.05 11.51
C VAL A 208 -1.01 4.60 11.83
N LEU A 209 -0.87 4.20 13.09
CA LEU A 209 -1.19 2.83 13.51
C LEU A 209 -2.69 2.54 13.44
N HIS A 210 -3.57 3.52 13.61
CA HIS A 210 -5.02 3.33 13.44
C HIS A 210 -5.37 3.08 11.97
N THR A 211 -4.77 3.83 11.04
CA THR A 211 -5.00 3.64 9.61
C THR A 211 -4.42 2.32 9.11
N LEU A 212 -3.23 1.94 9.61
CA LEU A 212 -2.66 0.64 9.32
C LEU A 212 -3.45 -0.50 9.98
N SER A 213 -4.12 -0.21 11.10
CA SER A 213 -5.09 -1.10 11.73
C SER A 213 -6.46 -1.09 11.03
N GLY A 214 -7.29 -2.07 11.38
CA GLY A 214 -8.63 -2.25 10.81
C GLY A 214 -8.61 -2.56 9.31
N SER A 215 -9.69 -2.87 8.61
CA SER A 215 -11.01 -3.39 8.94
C SER A 215 -11.32 -4.37 7.78
N GLN A 216 -12.45 -5.09 7.76
CA GLN A 216 -12.81 -5.96 6.63
C GLN A 216 -13.09 -5.22 5.30
N THR A 217 -12.37 -4.14 4.98
CA THR A 217 -12.30 -3.60 3.62
C THR A 217 -11.62 -4.63 2.73
N ARG A 218 -12.44 -5.51 2.13
CA ARG A 218 -12.08 -6.63 1.23
C ARG A 218 -11.41 -7.84 1.89
N GLY A 219 -11.69 -8.11 3.18
CA GLY A 219 -11.26 -9.34 3.84
C GLY A 219 -9.74 -9.52 3.98
N ARG A 220 -8.96 -8.43 3.99
CA ARG A 220 -7.51 -8.48 4.24
C ARG A 220 -7.22 -8.16 5.70
N GLU A 221 -6.42 -9.02 6.35
CA GLU A 221 -5.92 -8.78 7.71
C GLU A 221 -5.04 -7.52 7.76
N SER A 222 -4.83 -6.94 8.94
CA SER A 222 -3.88 -5.84 9.11
C SER A 222 -2.51 -6.20 8.52
N PRO A 223 -1.88 -5.35 7.70
CA PRO A 223 -0.56 -5.67 7.14
C PRO A 223 0.50 -5.84 8.23
N LEU A 224 0.28 -5.27 9.41
CA LEU A 224 1.17 -5.38 10.56
C LEU A 224 1.04 -6.73 11.29
N ASN A 225 -0.06 -7.47 11.08
CA ASN A 225 -0.17 -8.85 11.56
C ASN A 225 0.67 -9.82 10.73
N ASP A 226 0.66 -9.61 9.41
CA ASP A 226 1.42 -10.43 8.46
C ASP A 226 2.90 -10.10 8.47
N LYS A 227 3.25 -8.84 8.75
CA LYS A 227 4.60 -8.29 8.66
C LYS A 227 4.95 -7.49 9.92
N PRO A 228 5.11 -8.17 11.07
CA PRO A 228 5.37 -7.51 12.35
C PRO A 228 6.69 -6.72 12.35
N GLU A 229 7.65 -7.07 11.50
CA GLU A 229 8.93 -6.37 11.35
C GLU A 229 8.75 -4.91 10.92
N ILE A 230 7.68 -4.63 10.17
CA ILE A 230 7.33 -3.25 9.77
C ILE A 230 6.88 -2.45 11.00
N LEU A 231 6.06 -3.05 11.86
CA LEU A 231 5.66 -2.41 13.12
C LEU A 231 6.88 -2.14 14.01
N ASP A 232 7.82 -3.08 14.06
CA ASP A 232 9.03 -2.96 14.87
C ASP A 232 9.89 -1.79 14.43
N LEU A 233 10.12 -1.63 13.12
CA LEU A 233 10.84 -0.49 12.57
C LEU A 233 10.10 0.83 12.83
N LEU A 234 8.77 0.86 12.67
CA LEU A 234 7.96 2.06 12.93
C LEU A 234 8.06 2.49 14.39
N LEU A 235 7.94 1.56 15.34
CA LEU A 235 8.00 1.85 16.77
C LEU A 235 9.42 2.17 17.26
N GLU A 236 10.46 1.59 16.65
CA GLU A 236 11.86 1.96 16.94
C GLU A 236 12.10 3.44 16.63
N LYS A 237 11.53 3.94 15.53
CA LYS A 237 11.76 5.31 15.05
C LYS A 237 10.74 6.33 15.58
N PHE A 238 9.50 5.90 15.81
CA PHE A 238 8.43 6.74 16.35
C PHE A 238 7.69 6.01 17.49
N PRO A 239 8.29 5.95 18.69
CA PRO A 239 7.67 5.30 19.84
C PRO A 239 6.31 5.89 20.23
N ALA A 240 6.09 7.19 19.97
CA ALA A 240 4.84 7.89 20.27
C ALA A 240 3.63 7.28 19.56
N LEU A 241 3.81 6.73 18.35
CA LEU A 241 2.73 6.12 17.56
C LEU A 241 1.99 5.01 18.31
N LEU A 242 2.66 4.33 19.24
CA LEU A 242 2.09 3.22 20.01
C LEU A 242 0.83 3.62 20.80
N ASN A 243 0.79 4.86 21.29
CA ASN A 243 -0.26 5.37 22.16
C ASN A 243 -0.94 6.62 21.60
N ASP A 244 -0.82 6.86 20.29
CA ASP A 244 -1.51 7.96 19.63
C ASP A 244 -3.02 7.86 19.83
N VAL A 245 -3.69 8.99 20.04
CA VAL A 245 -5.13 9.04 20.25
C VAL A 245 -5.82 9.52 18.98
N SER A 246 -6.80 8.75 18.49
CA SER A 246 -7.54 9.10 17.30
C SER A 246 -8.43 10.31 17.50
N GLU A 247 -8.42 11.23 16.54
CA GLU A 247 -9.21 12.48 16.63
C GLU A 247 -10.72 12.24 16.59
N TRP A 248 -11.16 11.20 15.88
CA TRP A 248 -12.59 10.93 15.62
C TRP A 248 -13.27 10.11 16.72
N MET A 249 -12.52 9.37 17.54
CA MET A 249 -13.10 8.46 18.55
C MET A 249 -12.36 8.46 19.88
N MET A 250 -11.29 9.25 20.04
CA MET A 250 -10.43 9.22 21.22
C MET A 250 -9.85 7.82 21.50
N ARG A 251 -9.57 7.02 20.47
CA ARG A 251 -9.07 5.65 20.63
C ARG A 251 -7.56 5.60 20.53
N THR A 252 -6.91 4.85 21.40
CA THR A 252 -5.54 4.37 21.18
C THR A 252 -5.50 3.32 20.06
N PRO A 253 -4.34 2.98 19.47
CA PRO A 253 -4.27 1.92 18.47
C PRO A 253 -4.74 0.57 19.03
N LEU A 254 -4.49 0.33 20.32
CA LEU A 254 -4.97 -0.85 21.04
C LEU A 254 -6.50 -0.88 21.11
N LEU A 255 -7.11 0.21 21.56
CA LEU A 255 -8.57 0.32 21.67
C LEU A 255 -9.24 0.19 20.30
N HIS A 256 -8.66 0.81 19.26
CA HIS A 256 -9.12 0.63 17.88
C HIS A 256 -9.05 -0.82 17.40
N ALA A 257 -7.95 -1.53 17.68
CA ALA A 257 -7.79 -2.94 17.30
C ALA A 257 -8.85 -3.83 17.96
N LEU A 258 -9.15 -3.60 19.24
CA LEU A 258 -10.19 -4.32 19.98
C LEU A 258 -11.59 -4.05 19.41
N CYS A 259 -11.94 -2.79 19.15
CA CYS A 259 -13.20 -2.43 18.50
C CYS A 259 -13.35 -3.04 17.09
N ALA A 260 -12.25 -3.08 16.33
CA ALA A 260 -12.24 -3.66 14.98
C ALA A 260 -12.29 -5.20 14.98
N GLY A 261 -12.15 -5.84 16.15
CA GLY A 261 -12.06 -7.29 16.29
C GLY A 261 -10.71 -7.88 15.84
N ASP A 262 -9.69 -7.05 15.63
CA ASP A 262 -8.34 -7.50 15.28
C ASP A 262 -7.55 -7.88 16.54
N PHE A 263 -7.95 -8.99 17.15
CA PHE A 263 -7.39 -9.49 18.41
C PHE A 263 -5.92 -9.91 18.28
N ARG A 264 -5.48 -10.29 17.08
CA ARG A 264 -4.07 -10.61 16.81
C ARG A 264 -3.23 -9.34 16.90
N TYR A 265 -3.67 -8.26 16.26
CA TYR A 265 -3.00 -6.97 16.31
C TYR A 265 -3.03 -6.38 17.73
N ALA A 266 -4.18 -6.45 18.41
CA ALA A 266 -4.30 -6.03 19.81
C ALA A 266 -3.27 -6.73 20.72
N ARG A 267 -3.08 -8.05 20.55
CA ARG A 267 -2.07 -8.80 21.32
C ARG A 267 -0.63 -8.36 20.99
N ILE A 268 -0.34 -8.04 19.75
CA ILE A 268 0.98 -7.52 19.34
C ILE A 268 1.24 -6.16 20.02
N LEU A 269 0.27 -5.25 19.96
CA LEU A 269 0.35 -3.94 20.61
C LEU A 269 0.54 -4.07 22.13
N LEU A 270 -0.20 -4.98 22.77
CA LEU A 270 0.01 -5.29 24.19
C LEU A 270 1.46 -5.73 24.42
N LYS A 271 1.98 -6.72 23.70
CA LYS A 271 3.38 -7.16 23.86
C LYS A 271 4.41 -6.05 23.65
N LYS A 272 4.11 -5.05 22.80
CA LYS A 272 4.97 -3.88 22.56
C LYS A 272 4.88 -2.80 23.64
N GLY A 273 4.03 -2.99 24.66
CA GLY A 273 3.92 -2.09 25.80
C GLY A 273 2.88 -0.98 25.60
N ALA A 274 1.84 -1.21 24.77
CA ALA A 274 0.73 -0.27 24.67
C ALA A 274 0.14 0.01 26.05
N VAL A 275 -0.08 1.29 26.33
CA VAL A 275 -0.67 1.76 27.59
C VAL A 275 -2.13 1.32 27.62
N VAL A 276 -2.55 0.88 28.80
CA VAL A 276 -3.92 0.44 29.11
C VAL A 276 -4.53 1.46 30.05
N GLY A 277 -5.85 1.57 30.10
CA GLY A 277 -6.48 2.55 30.97
C GLY A 277 -7.26 3.62 30.22
N TYR A 278 -7.40 3.52 28.89
CA TYR A 278 -8.09 4.52 28.09
C TYR A 278 -9.52 4.08 27.79
N ALA A 279 -10.41 5.06 27.80
CA ALA A 279 -11.77 4.91 27.31
C ALA A 279 -11.94 5.76 26.04
N ASP A 280 -12.71 5.25 25.10
CA ASP A 280 -13.10 6.02 23.93
C ASP A 280 -14.22 7.01 24.26
N ILE A 281 -14.71 7.76 23.26
CA ILE A 281 -15.83 8.70 23.44
C ILE A 281 -17.15 8.03 23.90
N LEU A 282 -17.27 6.70 23.79
CA LEU A 282 -18.42 5.92 24.27
C LEU A 282 -18.18 5.40 25.69
N ASN A 283 -17.10 5.83 26.35
CA ASN A 283 -16.62 5.32 27.63
C ASN A 283 -16.29 3.82 27.59
N GLN A 284 -16.02 3.25 26.41
CA GLN A 284 -15.64 1.85 26.28
C GLN A 284 -14.14 1.71 26.55
N THR A 285 -13.81 0.96 27.59
CA THR A 285 -12.43 0.66 27.96
C THR A 285 -11.86 -0.54 27.19
N GLU A 286 -10.53 -0.69 27.18
CA GLU A 286 -9.90 -1.87 26.56
C GLU A 286 -10.40 -3.18 27.19
N LEU A 287 -10.57 -3.17 28.52
CA LEU A 287 -11.03 -4.34 29.27
C LEU A 287 -12.49 -4.65 28.92
N TRP A 288 -13.36 -3.63 28.84
CA TRP A 288 -14.76 -3.79 28.44
C TRP A 288 -14.87 -4.48 27.08
N LEU A 289 -14.13 -4.01 26.07
CA LEU A 289 -14.15 -4.58 24.73
C LEU A 289 -13.62 -6.02 24.70
N ALA A 290 -12.54 -6.30 25.43
CA ALA A 290 -11.95 -7.64 25.49
C ALA A 290 -12.88 -8.67 26.16
N VAL A 291 -13.58 -8.26 27.22
CA VAL A 291 -14.58 -9.07 27.94
C VAL A 291 -15.80 -9.29 27.06
N SER A 292 -16.34 -8.24 26.46
CA SER A 292 -17.48 -8.30 25.53
C SER A 292 -17.21 -9.25 24.36
N ALA A 293 -16.00 -9.19 23.80
CA ALA A 293 -15.56 -10.07 22.72
C ALA A 293 -15.20 -11.51 23.17
N GLY A 294 -15.18 -11.79 24.48
CA GLY A 294 -14.85 -13.11 25.03
C GLY A 294 -13.38 -13.52 24.86
N LYS A 295 -12.43 -12.57 24.80
CA LYS A 295 -11.03 -12.85 24.46
C LYS A 295 -10.18 -13.05 25.70
N GLN A 296 -10.27 -14.25 26.28
CA GLN A 296 -9.58 -14.67 27.51
C GLN A 296 -8.10 -14.26 27.55
N GLU A 297 -7.33 -14.54 26.50
CA GLU A 297 -5.89 -14.23 26.46
C GLU A 297 -5.61 -12.72 26.59
N ILE A 298 -6.40 -11.89 25.91
CA ILE A 298 -6.26 -10.44 25.99
C ILE A 298 -6.66 -9.94 27.37
N VAL A 299 -7.74 -10.47 27.94
CA VAL A 299 -8.15 -10.15 29.31
C VAL A 299 -7.03 -10.47 30.31
N ARG A 300 -6.38 -11.65 30.21
CA ARG A 300 -5.24 -12.00 31.08
C ARG A 300 -4.10 -11.00 30.95
N GLU A 301 -3.74 -10.63 29.73
CA GLU A 301 -2.64 -9.68 29.47
C GLU A 301 -2.96 -8.27 29.97
N LEU A 302 -4.22 -7.84 29.88
CA LEU A 302 -4.68 -6.55 30.42
C LEU A 302 -4.62 -6.54 31.96
N LEU A 303 -5.08 -7.60 32.62
CA LEU A 303 -5.09 -7.69 34.09
C LEU A 303 -3.68 -7.75 34.70
N LYS A 304 -2.66 -8.18 33.96
CA LYS A 304 -1.26 -8.14 34.42
C LYS A 304 -0.72 -6.71 34.63
N ARG A 305 -1.38 -5.68 34.09
CA ARG A 305 -0.91 -4.30 34.09
C ARG A 305 -1.59 -3.48 35.18
N PRO A 306 -0.92 -2.44 35.71
CA PRO A 306 -1.58 -1.50 36.62
C PRO A 306 -2.75 -0.84 35.88
N LEU A 307 -3.91 -0.84 36.53
CA LEU A 307 -5.14 -0.19 36.07
C LEU A 307 -5.47 0.88 37.12
N ASP A 308 -5.64 2.14 36.70
CA ASP A 308 -5.87 3.25 37.62
C ASP A 308 -7.27 3.19 38.25
N LYS A 309 -7.44 3.80 39.43
CA LYS A 309 -8.71 3.75 40.18
C LYS A 309 -9.90 4.37 39.42
N GLU A 310 -9.68 5.39 38.58
CA GLU A 310 -10.72 5.97 37.70
C GLU A 310 -11.15 5.02 36.58
N TYR A 311 -10.28 4.10 36.17
CA TYR A 311 -10.60 3.09 35.17
C TYR A 311 -11.57 2.04 35.72
N ILE A 312 -11.61 1.85 37.04
CA ILE A 312 -12.47 0.87 37.73
C ILE A 312 -13.96 1.24 37.62
N THR A 313 -14.29 2.53 37.57
CA THR A 313 -15.68 3.02 37.47
C THR A 313 -16.26 2.90 36.06
N LEU A 314 -15.41 2.73 35.05
CA LEU A 314 -15.75 2.53 33.64
C LEU A 314 -15.75 1.04 33.24
N LEU A 315 -15.60 0.15 34.22
CA LEU A 315 -15.66 -1.29 34.00
C LEU A 315 -17.11 -1.74 33.75
N PRO A 316 -17.32 -2.78 32.93
CA PRO A 316 -18.65 -3.27 32.64
C PRO A 316 -19.41 -3.60 33.93
N SER A 317 -20.64 -3.09 34.04
CA SER A 317 -21.59 -3.56 35.05
C SER A 317 -21.89 -5.04 34.77
N TYR A 318 -22.28 -5.84 35.77
CA TYR A 318 -22.54 -7.24 35.49
C TYR A 318 -23.73 -7.45 34.54
N ALA A 319 -24.67 -6.49 34.45
CA ALA A 319 -25.70 -6.49 33.43
C ALA A 319 -25.12 -6.48 32.00
N ASP A 320 -23.96 -5.84 31.79
CA ASP A 320 -23.23 -5.86 30.52
C ASP A 320 -22.46 -7.17 30.31
N ILE A 321 -22.11 -7.87 31.39
CA ILE A 321 -21.38 -9.15 31.38
C ILE A 321 -22.35 -10.33 31.16
N SER A 322 -23.56 -10.27 31.71
CA SER A 322 -24.58 -11.34 31.65
C SER A 322 -25.20 -11.49 30.26
N LEU A 323 -25.35 -10.37 29.51
CA LEU A 323 -25.86 -10.38 28.13
C LEU A 323 -24.97 -11.16 27.15
N VAL A 324 -23.74 -11.46 27.58
CA VAL A 324 -22.64 -11.91 26.73
C VAL A 324 -22.41 -13.43 26.94
N ALA A 325 -23.17 -14.10 27.83
CA ALA A 325 -22.95 -15.47 28.30
C ALA A 325 -23.16 -16.61 27.28
N TYR A 326 -22.07 -17.27 26.86
CA TYR A 326 -22.01 -18.70 26.48
C TYR A 326 -20.57 -19.22 26.66
N GLN A 327 -20.40 -20.31 27.42
CA GLN A 327 -19.22 -21.16 27.75
C GLN A 327 -17.80 -20.55 27.88
N GLN A 328 -17.30 -19.73 26.95
CA GLN A 328 -15.94 -19.16 27.01
C GLN A 328 -15.80 -18.00 28.03
N LYS A 329 -16.91 -17.51 28.58
CA LYS A 329 -16.95 -16.28 29.39
C LYS A 329 -17.03 -16.52 30.91
N LEU A 330 -17.28 -17.76 31.35
CA LEU A 330 -17.15 -18.16 32.77
C LEU A 330 -15.71 -17.98 33.27
N VAL A 331 -14.73 -18.39 32.45
CA VAL A 331 -13.30 -18.22 32.74
C VAL A 331 -12.92 -16.75 32.88
N ILE A 332 -13.54 -15.87 32.09
CA ILE A 332 -13.31 -14.43 32.16
C ILE A 332 -13.87 -13.87 33.46
N ILE A 333 -15.09 -14.29 33.84
CA ILE A 333 -15.71 -13.89 35.10
C ILE A 333 -14.87 -14.36 36.30
N GLU A 334 -14.39 -15.61 36.31
CA GLU A 334 -13.48 -16.12 37.34
C GLU A 334 -12.17 -15.32 37.42
N MET A 335 -11.59 -14.96 36.26
CA MET A 335 -10.39 -14.13 36.20
C MET A 335 -10.61 -12.73 36.77
N LEU A 336 -11.74 -12.09 36.46
CA LEU A 336 -12.10 -10.78 37.01
C LEU A 336 -12.40 -10.87 38.51
N ALA A 337 -13.09 -11.92 38.93
CA ALA A 337 -13.42 -12.17 40.34
C ALA A 337 -12.17 -12.24 41.23
N ARG A 338 -11.09 -12.85 40.69
CA ARG A 338 -9.79 -12.98 41.36
C ARG A 338 -8.98 -11.70 41.42
N ASP A 339 -9.28 -10.74 40.56
CA ASP A 339 -8.62 -9.45 40.62
C ASP A 339 -9.21 -8.62 41.77
N SER A 340 -8.40 -8.30 42.76
CA SER A 340 -8.80 -7.53 43.94
C SER A 340 -9.27 -6.11 43.60
N ARG A 341 -8.92 -5.61 42.41
CA ARG A 341 -9.35 -4.29 41.90
C ARG A 341 -10.76 -4.32 41.30
N TYR A 342 -11.31 -5.51 41.03
CA TYR A 342 -12.65 -5.66 40.46
C TYR A 342 -13.69 -5.94 41.56
N GLN A 343 -14.67 -5.05 41.68
CA GLN A 343 -15.86 -5.31 42.47
C GLN A 343 -16.91 -5.94 41.56
N LEU A 344 -17.23 -7.20 41.85
CA LEU A 344 -18.38 -7.88 41.28
C LEU A 344 -19.63 -7.39 42.02
N ASP A 345 -20.71 -7.12 41.31
CA ASP A 345 -22.00 -6.83 41.96
C ASP A 345 -22.63 -8.12 42.52
N ASP A 346 -23.59 -7.97 43.43
CA ASP A 346 -24.20 -9.10 44.16
C ASP A 346 -24.91 -10.09 43.22
N TYR A 347 -25.43 -9.61 42.09
CA TYR A 347 -26.04 -10.44 41.07
C TYR A 347 -24.98 -11.30 40.36
N ALA A 348 -23.80 -10.74 40.08
CA ALA A 348 -22.65 -11.48 39.53
C ALA A 348 -22.23 -12.66 40.37
N LEU A 349 -22.08 -12.40 41.66
CA LEU A 349 -21.73 -13.39 42.65
C LEU A 349 -22.78 -14.51 42.68
N SER A 350 -24.06 -14.16 42.62
CA SER A 350 -25.16 -15.15 42.66
C SER A 350 -25.18 -16.11 41.47
N GLU A 351 -24.84 -15.65 40.26
CA GLU A 351 -24.86 -16.49 39.05
C GLU A 351 -23.58 -17.34 38.90
N ILE A 352 -22.42 -16.85 39.35
CA ILE A 352 -21.22 -17.69 39.49
C ILE A 352 -21.48 -18.84 40.47
N LEU A 353 -22.13 -18.54 41.60
CA LEU A 353 -22.50 -19.53 42.61
C LEU A 353 -23.53 -20.55 42.09
N SER A 354 -24.45 -20.13 41.20
CA SER A 354 -25.46 -21.02 40.61
C SER A 354 -24.90 -21.97 39.54
N LEU A 355 -23.78 -21.61 38.90
CA LEU A 355 -23.12 -22.39 37.85
C LEU A 355 -22.18 -23.50 38.36
N GLY A 356 -22.05 -23.67 39.69
CA GLY A 356 -21.67 -24.95 40.29
C GLY A 356 -20.21 -25.41 40.15
N LYS A 357 -19.25 -24.52 39.83
CA LYS A 357 -17.82 -24.84 40.02
C LYS A 357 -17.36 -24.30 41.37
N GLN A 358 -16.80 -25.19 42.20
CA GLN A 358 -16.08 -24.85 43.43
C GLN A 358 -14.94 -23.88 43.13
N VAL A 359 -15.23 -22.58 43.10
CA VAL A 359 -14.24 -21.54 43.30
C VAL A 359 -14.28 -21.26 44.79
N ASP A 360 -13.17 -21.52 45.48
CA ASP A 360 -13.06 -21.32 46.92
C ASP A 360 -13.04 -19.81 47.22
N PHE A 361 -14.24 -19.24 47.38
CA PHE A 361 -14.45 -17.80 47.52
C PHE A 361 -14.18 -17.27 48.94
N GLU A 362 -14.07 -18.15 49.94
CA GLU A 362 -13.71 -17.76 51.31
C GLU A 362 -12.26 -17.23 51.37
N ASP A 363 -11.33 -17.87 50.66
CA ASP A 363 -9.95 -17.39 50.52
C ASP A 363 -9.87 -16.06 49.75
N LEU A 364 -10.69 -15.90 48.70
CA LEU A 364 -10.76 -14.69 47.89
C LEU A 364 -11.34 -13.48 48.65
N ASN A 365 -12.37 -13.69 49.47
CA ASN A 365 -12.93 -12.63 50.31
C ASN A 365 -11.99 -12.24 51.47
N GLN A 366 -11.21 -13.18 52.00
CA GLN A 366 -10.16 -12.89 52.97
C GLN A 366 -8.98 -12.13 52.33
N GLU A 367 -8.55 -12.47 51.11
CA GLU A 367 -7.54 -11.72 50.36
C GLU A 367 -8.01 -10.32 49.97
N LYS A 368 -9.28 -10.17 49.54
CA LYS A 368 -9.88 -8.86 49.21
C LYS A 368 -9.99 -7.94 50.42
N SER A 369 -10.35 -8.48 51.60
CA SER A 369 -10.38 -7.70 52.84
C SER A 369 -8.99 -7.26 53.30
N ARG A 370 -7.94 -8.06 53.04
CA ARG A 370 -6.55 -7.69 53.34
C ARG A 370 -6.00 -6.64 52.38
N ALA A 371 -6.21 -6.81 51.07
CA ALA A 371 -5.73 -5.87 50.05
C ALA A 371 -6.37 -4.47 50.15
N PHE A 372 -7.63 -4.38 50.61
CA PHE A 372 -8.28 -3.09 50.88
C PHE A 372 -7.80 -2.40 52.16
N SER A 373 -7.10 -3.10 53.06
CA SER A 373 -6.55 -2.52 54.29
C SER A 373 -5.12 -1.99 54.14
N GLU A 374 -4.45 -2.32 53.02
CA GLU A 374 -3.06 -1.91 52.73
C GLU A 374 -2.96 -0.78 51.67
N TYR A 375 -4.09 -0.24 51.20
CA TYR A 375 -4.20 0.98 50.39
C TYR A 375 -4.94 2.07 51.16
#